data_AF-A0A847DXE7-F1
#
_entry.id   AF-A0A847DXE7-F1
#
_cell.length_a   1.000
_cell.length_b   1.000
_cell.length_c   1.000
_cell.angle_alpha   90.00
_cell.angle_beta   90.00
_cell.angle_gamma   90.00
#
_symmetry.space_group_name_H-M   'P 1'
#
loop_
_entity.id
_entity.type
_entity.pdbx_description
1 polymer ?
#
loop_
_entity_poly.entity_id
_entity_poly.type
_entity_poly.pdbx_seq_one_letter_code
_entity_poly.pdbx_strand_id
1 'polypeptide(L)'
;MAGIDASAVLEVGGERCRIQRLDALEAQFGVSRLPYSLKVLLENLLRHNDGVSVSDDDIEALARWRGGREGGEEREIAFRPARVLMQDFTGVPAVVDLAAMRHAVAEHGGDPAALDP
;
A
#
# COMPACT_ATOMS: atom_id res chain seq x y z
N MET A 1 -11.04 18.14 -7.80
CA MET A 1 -9.77 17.76 -8.45
C MET A 1 -9.98 16.42 -9.11
N ALA A 2 -9.53 16.23 -10.35
CA ALA A 2 -9.48 14.90 -10.93
C ALA A 2 -8.46 14.08 -10.12
N GLY A 3 -8.86 12.90 -9.64
CA GLY A 3 -7.97 12.04 -8.83
C GLY A 3 -6.77 11.54 -9.63
N ILE A 4 -5.74 11.06 -8.94
CA ILE A 4 -4.55 10.51 -9.59
C ILE A 4 -4.91 9.16 -10.21
N ASP A 5 -4.97 9.09 -11.55
CA ASP A 5 -5.16 7.84 -12.30
C ASP A 5 -3.85 7.42 -12.98
N ALA A 6 -3.31 6.28 -12.51
CA ALA A 6 -2.12 5.64 -13.06
C ALA A 6 -2.38 4.19 -13.51
N SER A 7 -3.64 3.76 -13.59
CA SER A 7 -3.98 2.37 -13.88
C SER A 7 -3.75 2.04 -15.36
N ALA A 8 -3.04 0.94 -15.63
CA ALA A 8 -2.90 0.38 -16.97
C ALA A 8 -3.07 -1.13 -16.98
N VAL A 9 -3.33 -1.68 -18.17
CA VAL A 9 -3.33 -3.12 -18.42
C VAL A 9 -1.98 -3.52 -19.03
N LEU A 10 -1.38 -4.56 -18.47
CA LEU A 10 -0.16 -5.20 -18.97
C LEU A 10 -0.51 -6.62 -19.43
N GLU A 11 -0.18 -6.95 -20.69
CA GLU A 11 -0.32 -8.31 -21.20
C GLU A 11 1.00 -9.07 -21.04
N VAL A 12 0.95 -10.23 -20.38
CA VAL A 12 2.11 -11.09 -20.13
C VAL A 12 1.71 -12.53 -20.39
N GLY A 13 2.35 -13.19 -21.36
CA GLY A 13 2.10 -14.62 -21.62
C GLY A 13 0.64 -14.96 -21.98
N GLY A 14 -0.13 -14.01 -22.52
CA GLY A 14 -1.56 -14.17 -22.83
C GLY A 14 -2.49 -13.85 -21.66
N GLU A 15 -1.97 -13.51 -20.48
CA GLU A 15 -2.73 -13.03 -19.34
C GLU A 15 -2.74 -11.50 -19.28
N ARG A 16 -3.85 -10.92 -18.81
CA ARG A 16 -4.02 -9.48 -18.63
C ARG A 16 -3.96 -9.13 -17.15
N CYS A 17 -2.97 -8.32 -16.77
CA CYS A 17 -2.76 -7.87 -15.40
C CYS A 17 -2.99 -6.36 -15.30
N ARG A 18 -3.56 -5.88 -14.19
CA ARG A 18 -3.62 -4.44 -13.89
C ARG A 18 -2.36 -4.01 -13.15
N ILE A 19 -1.76 -2.90 -13.57
CA ILE A 19 -0.58 -2.29 -12.95
C ILE A 19 -0.80 -0.80 -12.69
N GLN A 20 -0.06 -0.24 -11.73
CA GLN A 20 0.04 1.21 -11.53
C GLN A 20 1.32 1.72 -12.20
N ARG A 21 1.16 2.59 -13.19
CA ARG A 21 2.23 3.12 -14.04
C ARG A 21 2.82 4.38 -13.42
N LEU A 22 4.02 4.26 -12.83
CA LEU A 22 4.69 5.42 -12.24
C LEU A 22 5.02 6.51 -13.28
N ASP A 23 5.31 6.13 -14.52
CA ASP A 23 5.61 7.09 -15.58
C ASP A 23 4.41 7.99 -15.96
N ALA A 24 3.18 7.59 -15.63
CA ALA A 24 2.02 8.47 -15.74
C ALA A 24 2.16 9.74 -14.86
N LEU A 25 2.93 9.65 -13.77
CA LEU A 25 3.19 10.76 -12.84
C LEU A 25 4.44 11.58 -13.23
N GLU A 26 5.18 11.19 -14.28
CA GLU A 26 6.47 11.80 -14.62
C GLU A 26 6.34 13.27 -14.99
N ALA A 27 5.37 13.61 -15.85
CA ALA A 27 5.18 14.98 -16.33
C ALA A 27 4.84 15.96 -15.20
N GLN A 28 4.19 15.48 -14.14
CA GLN A 28 3.70 16.31 -13.03
C GLN A 28 4.69 16.36 -11.85
N PHE A 29 5.37 15.26 -11.55
CA PHE A 29 6.18 15.14 -10.34
C PHE A 29 7.65 14.80 -10.59
N GLY A 30 8.01 14.29 -11.77
CA GLY A 30 9.38 13.88 -12.09
C GLY A 30 9.84 12.67 -11.25
N VAL A 31 8.97 11.67 -11.12
CA VAL A 31 9.14 10.50 -10.25
C VAL A 31 10.33 9.61 -10.65
N SER A 32 10.86 9.76 -11.86
CA SER A 32 12.09 9.13 -12.32
C SER A 32 13.28 9.41 -11.41
N ARG A 33 13.30 10.57 -10.75
CA ARG A 33 14.35 10.99 -9.80
C ARG A 33 14.25 10.35 -8.42
N LEU A 34 13.13 9.73 -8.09
CA LEU A 34 12.97 9.08 -6.79
C LEU A 34 13.94 7.90 -6.65
N PRO A 35 14.54 7.70 -5.45
CA PRO A 35 15.21 6.46 -5.10
C PRO A 35 14.30 5.26 -5.36
N TYR A 36 14.89 4.14 -5.74
CA TYR A 36 14.12 2.95 -6.12
C TYR A 36 13.21 2.44 -4.99
N SER A 37 13.65 2.54 -3.73
CA SER A 37 12.83 2.22 -2.55
C SER A 37 11.56 3.08 -2.47
N LEU A 38 11.65 4.38 -2.76
CA LEU A 38 10.48 5.27 -2.75
C LEU A 38 9.56 5.02 -3.93
N LYS A 39 10.07 4.55 -5.07
CA LYS A 39 9.23 4.12 -6.20
C LYS A 39 8.34 2.93 -5.81
N VAL A 40 8.86 1.99 -5.01
CA VAL A 40 8.06 0.86 -4.48
C VAL A 40 6.95 1.36 -3.55
N LEU A 41 7.26 2.31 -2.65
CA LEU A 41 6.26 2.90 -1.76
C LEU A 41 5.22 3.71 -2.53
N LEU A 42 5.62 4.45 -3.56
CA LEU A 42 4.71 5.22 -4.40
C LEU A 42 3.74 4.32 -5.17
N GLU A 43 4.22 3.21 -5.72
CA GLU A 43 3.36 2.21 -6.36
C GLU A 43 2.35 1.63 -5.36
N ASN A 44 2.80 1.37 -4.13
CA ASN A 44 1.94 0.87 -3.07
C ASN A 44 0.81 1.85 -2.72
N LEU A 45 1.12 3.14 -2.60
CA LEU A 45 0.10 4.18 -2.38
C LEU A 45 -0.89 4.24 -3.55
N LEU A 46 -0.40 4.27 -4.80
CA LEU A 46 -1.26 4.27 -5.99
C LEU A 46 -2.20 3.05 -6.03
N ARG A 47 -1.69 1.88 -5.69
CA ARG A 47 -2.45 0.61 -5.69
C ARG A 47 -3.56 0.58 -4.65
N HIS A 48 -3.37 1.28 -3.54
CA HIS A 48 -4.23 1.22 -2.38
C HIS A 48 -4.91 2.54 -2.03
N ASN A 49 -4.95 3.48 -2.97
CA ASN A 49 -5.72 4.71 -2.87
C ASN A 49 -7.21 4.40 -2.74
N ASP A 50 -7.76 4.63 -1.55
CA ASP A 50 -9.16 4.42 -1.21
C ASP A 50 -9.83 5.72 -0.72
N GLY A 51 -9.09 6.83 -0.67
CA GLY A 51 -9.53 8.11 -0.15
C GLY A 51 -9.72 8.16 1.37
N VAL A 52 -9.39 7.08 2.10
CA VAL A 52 -9.58 6.97 3.55
C VAL A 52 -8.26 6.71 4.26
N SER A 53 -7.60 5.61 3.92
CA SER A 53 -6.31 5.21 4.47
C SER A 53 -5.14 5.67 3.60
N VAL A 54 -5.39 5.86 2.31
CA VAL A 54 -4.46 6.47 1.36
C VAL A 54 -5.26 7.49 0.56
N SER A 55 -4.75 8.71 0.53
CA SER A 55 -5.31 9.85 -0.19
C SER A 55 -4.45 10.26 -1.39
N ASP A 56 -5.02 11.04 -2.30
CA ASP A 56 -4.25 11.68 -3.38
C ASP A 56 -3.11 12.55 -2.80
N ASP A 57 -3.34 13.21 -1.67
CA ASP A 57 -2.33 14.02 -0.98
C ASP A 57 -1.13 13.15 -0.55
N ASP A 58 -1.34 11.93 -0.05
CA ASP A 58 -0.28 10.95 0.30
C ASP A 58 0.62 10.63 -0.89
N ILE A 59 -0.01 10.39 -2.04
CA ILE A 59 0.68 10.09 -3.29
C ILE A 59 1.46 11.32 -3.75
N GLU A 60 0.86 12.51 -3.75
CA GLU A 60 1.51 13.75 -4.18
C GLU A 60 2.73 14.08 -3.31
N ALA A 61 2.62 13.95 -1.99
CA ALA A 61 3.72 14.26 -1.09
C ALA A 61 4.92 13.34 -1.33
N LEU A 62 4.68 12.03 -1.48
CA LEU A 62 5.76 11.09 -1.77
C LEU A 62 6.33 11.31 -3.18
N ALA A 63 5.49 11.59 -4.17
CA ALA A 63 5.91 11.87 -5.54
C ALA A 63 6.78 13.13 -5.66
N ARG A 64 6.52 14.14 -4.82
CA ARG A 64 7.29 15.39 -4.75
C ARG A 64 8.56 15.29 -3.92
N TRP A 65 8.84 14.17 -3.26
CA TRP A 65 9.99 14.03 -2.37
C TRP A 65 11.32 14.33 -3.09
N ARG A 66 12.12 15.24 -2.50
CA ARG A 66 13.44 15.66 -3.04
C ARG A 66 14.63 15.32 -2.14
N GLY A 67 14.38 14.72 -0.97
CA GLY A 67 15.41 14.30 -0.02
C GLY A 67 15.92 15.38 0.93
N GLY A 68 16.52 14.92 2.04
CA GLY A 68 17.16 15.75 3.07
C GLY A 68 16.32 15.99 4.33
N ARG A 69 16.99 16.06 5.50
CA ARG A 69 16.38 16.46 6.80
C ARG A 69 15.93 17.92 6.84
N GLU A 70 16.36 18.73 5.88
CA GLU A 70 16.10 20.17 5.81
C GLU A 70 15.06 20.56 4.75
N GLY A 71 14.55 19.61 3.96
CA GLY A 71 13.80 19.90 2.74
C GLY A 71 12.51 19.11 2.48
N GLY A 72 12.07 18.26 3.41
CA GLY A 72 10.80 17.53 3.31
C GLY A 72 9.99 17.68 4.58
N GLU A 73 8.67 17.87 4.45
CA GLU A 73 7.76 17.73 5.58
C GLU A 73 7.88 16.32 6.16
N GLU A 74 7.93 16.23 7.49
CA GLU A 74 7.77 14.96 8.20
C GLU A 74 6.33 14.52 8.04
N ARG A 75 6.10 13.61 7.08
CA ARG A 75 4.79 13.11 6.73
C ARG A 75 4.75 11.60 6.83
N GLU A 76 3.81 11.10 7.61
CA GLU A 76 3.51 9.68 7.69
C GLU A 76 2.76 9.24 6.42
N ILE A 77 3.02 8.02 5.98
CA ILE A 77 2.36 7.40 4.84
C ILE A 77 1.90 6.00 5.22
N ALA A 78 0.79 5.55 4.65
CA ALA A 78 0.41 4.15 4.77
C ALA A 78 1.30 3.26 3.91
N PHE A 79 1.59 2.06 4.39
CA PHE A 79 2.28 1.04 3.60
C PHE A 79 1.61 -0.32 3.83
N ARG A 80 1.17 -0.94 2.74
CA ARG A 80 0.52 -2.26 2.71
C ARG A 80 1.47 -3.26 2.07
N PRO A 81 2.31 -3.98 2.84
CA PRO A 81 3.24 -4.94 2.28
C PRO A 81 2.49 -6.05 1.53
N ALA A 82 3.08 -6.56 0.45
CA ALA A 82 2.46 -7.61 -0.36
C ALA A 82 2.35 -8.98 0.36
N ARG A 83 3.13 -9.18 1.42
CA ARG A 83 3.14 -10.41 2.23
C ARG A 83 3.83 -10.17 3.56
N VAL A 84 3.46 -10.95 4.57
CA VAL A 84 4.11 -11.00 5.88
C VAL A 84 4.84 -12.34 6.01
N LEU A 85 6.09 -12.31 6.47
CA LEU A 85 6.86 -13.49 6.81
C LEU A 85 6.98 -13.56 8.34
N MET A 86 6.51 -14.65 8.93
CA MET A 86 6.59 -14.90 10.37
C MET A 86 7.67 -15.95 10.65
N GLN A 87 8.49 -15.70 11.65
CA GLN A 87 9.46 -16.66 12.18
C GLN A 87 8.78 -17.54 13.25
N ASP A 88 9.37 -18.70 13.51
CA ASP A 88 8.73 -19.82 14.22
C ASP A 88 8.09 -19.43 15.56
N PHE A 89 8.77 -18.63 16.39
CA PHE A 89 8.26 -18.20 17.70
C PHE A 89 7.54 -16.84 17.68
N THR A 90 7.90 -15.96 16.75
CA THR A 90 7.23 -14.65 16.65
C THR A 90 5.86 -14.76 16.01
N GLY A 91 5.58 -15.88 15.34
CA GLY A 91 4.28 -16.13 14.73
C GLY A 91 3.20 -16.61 15.70
N VAL A 92 3.58 -17.24 16.81
CA VAL A 92 2.64 -17.83 17.77
C VAL A 92 1.68 -16.78 18.37
N PRO A 93 2.16 -15.61 18.88
CA PRO A 93 1.25 -14.61 19.42
C PRO A 93 0.21 -14.11 18.41
N ALA A 94 0.61 -13.88 17.15
CA ALA A 94 -0.33 -13.40 16.13
C ALA A 94 -1.40 -14.45 15.76
N VAL A 95 -1.06 -15.74 15.74
CA VAL A 95 -2.05 -16.82 15.54
C VAL A 95 -2.99 -16.94 16.75
N VAL A 96 -2.47 -16.75 17.96
CA VAL A 96 -3.29 -16.71 19.19
C VAL A 96 -4.26 -15.53 19.16
N ASP A 97 -3.80 -14.35 18.75
CA ASP A 97 -4.65 -13.17 18.59
C ASP A 97 -5.74 -13.40 17.54
N LEU A 98 -5.40 -14.00 16.39
CA LEU A 98 -6.39 -14.37 15.37
C LEU A 98 -7.45 -15.34 15.93
N ALA A 99 -7.05 -16.33 16.72
CA ALA A 99 -7.97 -17.26 17.36
C ALA A 99 -8.87 -16.55 18.39
N ALA A 100 -8.32 -15.63 19.18
CA ALA A 100 -9.08 -14.83 20.15
C ALA A 100 -10.10 -13.92 19.45
N MET A 101 -9.71 -13.26 18.36
CA MET A 101 -10.62 -12.42 17.57
C MET A 101 -11.74 -13.26 16.92
N ARG A 102 -11.43 -14.45 16.39
CA ARG A 102 -12.43 -15.40 15.86
C ARG A 102 -13.42 -15.83 16.92
N HIS A 103 -12.95 -16.13 18.13
CA HIS A 103 -13.81 -16.47 19.26
C HIS A 103 -14.74 -15.29 19.62
N ALA A 104 -14.20 -14.08 19.75
CA ALA A 104 -14.98 -12.88 20.06
C ALA A 104 -16.06 -12.59 19.00
N VAL A 105 -15.74 -12.73 17.70
CA VAL A 105 -16.73 -12.57 16.62
C VAL A 105 -17.87 -13.60 16.73
N ALA A 106 -17.53 -14.86 17.05
CA ALA A 106 -18.53 -15.92 17.24
C ALA A 106 -19.49 -15.60 18.40
N GLU A 107 -18.96 -15.14 19.55
CA GLU A 107 -19.76 -14.78 20.73
C GLU A 107 -20.76 -13.65 20.44
N HIS A 108 -20.43 -12.76 19.49
CA HIS A 108 -21.27 -11.64 19.08
C HIS A 108 -22.13 -11.97 17.85
N GLY A 109 -22.21 -13.24 17.44
CA GLY A 109 -23.07 -13.73 16.36
C GLY A 109 -22.57 -13.40 14.94
N GLY A 110 -21.30 -13.01 14.79
CA GLY A 110 -20.67 -12.84 13.48
C GLY A 110 -20.07 -14.14 12.93
N ASP A 111 -19.64 -14.10 11.68
CA ASP A 111 -18.94 -15.22 11.04
C ASP A 111 -17.43 -15.17 11.37
N PRO A 112 -16.88 -16.15 12.13
CA PRO A 112 -15.45 -16.19 12.44
C PRO A 112 -14.56 -16.36 11.20
N ALA A 113 -15.09 -16.94 10.12
CA ALA A 113 -14.33 -17.12 8.88
C ALA A 113 -14.06 -15.81 8.14
N ALA A 114 -14.76 -14.72 8.49
CA ALA A 114 -14.49 -13.39 7.95
C ALA A 114 -13.16 -12.79 8.45
N LEU A 115 -12.59 -13.34 9.53
CA LEU A 115 -11.27 -12.97 10.02
C LEU A 115 -10.22 -13.92 9.44
N ASP A 116 -9.57 -13.50 8.35
CA ASP A 116 -8.50 -14.24 7.68
C ASP A 116 -7.35 -13.30 7.30
N PRO A 117 -6.08 -13.75 7.36
CA PRO A 117 -4.90 -12.95 6.98
C PRO A 117 -4.80 -12.57 5.50
#